data_AF-A0A9D6EQ83-F1
#
_entry.id   AF-A0A9D6EQ83-F1
#
_cell.length_a   1.000
_cell.length_b   1.000
_cell.length_c   1.000
_cell.angle_alpha   90.00
_cell.angle_beta   90.00
_cell.angle_gamma   90.00
#
_symmetry.space_group_name_H-M   'P 1'
#
loop_
_entity.id
_entity.type
_entity.pdbx_description
1 polymer ?
#
loop_
_entity_poly.entity_id
_entity_poly.type
_entity_poly.pdbx_seq_one_letter_code
_entity_poly.pdbx_strand_id
1 'polypeptide(L)'
;MRLALLTPFDFPSVRGNAITANRIARGLRARGVELQVWDCSVVPDAQVEREVQTYRPALVHAFHAFRVGPLALRLARALEVPLAVTITGTDGNHDLFDPDRAQTVRRVLEGASIVTVFHDTMLTKISSGLLDLPA
;
A
#
# COMPACT_ATOMS: atom_id res chain seq x y z
N MET A 1 -2.57 0.38 -19.21
CA MET A 1 -3.11 0.74 -17.88
C MET A 1 -1.95 1.27 -17.05
N ARG A 2 -2.11 2.42 -16.40
CA ARG A 2 -1.11 3.02 -15.52
C ARG A 2 -1.35 2.65 -14.07
N LEU A 3 -0.30 2.28 -13.35
CA LEU A 3 -0.35 1.90 -11.94
C LEU A 3 0.57 2.80 -11.13
N ALA A 4 0.04 3.37 -10.04
CA ALA A 4 0.86 4.08 -9.07
C ALA A 4 1.19 3.18 -7.89
N LEU A 5 2.47 2.86 -7.69
CA LEU A 5 2.94 2.02 -6.58
C LEU A 5 3.58 2.90 -5.52
N LEU A 6 3.00 2.94 -4.32
CA LEU A 6 3.53 3.66 -3.17
C LEU A 6 4.17 2.66 -2.22
N THR A 7 5.43 2.89 -1.84
CA THR A 7 6.17 2.04 -0.90
C THR A 7 6.80 2.89 0.18
N PRO A 8 6.87 2.42 1.44
CA PRO A 8 7.55 3.17 2.49
C PRO A 8 9.06 3.27 2.26
N PHE A 9 9.65 2.40 1.46
CA PHE A 9 11.07 2.44 1.08
C PHE A 9 11.21 1.84 -0.32
N ASP A 10 12.05 2.42 -1.18
CA ASP A 10 12.41 1.85 -2.48
C ASP A 10 13.92 1.53 -2.56
N PHE A 11 14.30 0.81 -3.62
CA PHE A 11 15.70 0.54 -3.93
C PHE A 11 16.49 1.85 -4.04
N PRO A 12 17.72 1.96 -3.47
CA PRO A 12 18.63 0.89 -3.01
C PRO A 12 18.47 0.43 -1.54
N SER A 13 17.36 0.75 -0.86
CA SER A 13 17.13 0.28 0.52
C SER A 13 17.09 -1.26 0.59
N VAL A 14 17.91 -1.88 1.44
CA VAL A 14 17.97 -3.37 1.62
C VAL A 14 16.91 -3.84 2.63
N ARG A 15 15.78 -3.14 2.73
CA ARG A 15 14.68 -3.51 3.61
C ARG A 15 13.73 -4.47 2.88
N GLY A 16 13.07 -5.36 3.64
CA GLY A 16 12.15 -6.35 3.09
C GLY A 16 11.08 -5.75 2.18
N ASN A 17 10.52 -4.59 2.54
CA ASN A 17 9.48 -3.92 1.75
C ASN A 17 10.02 -3.33 0.43
N ALA A 18 11.24 -2.76 0.44
CA ALA A 18 11.86 -2.22 -0.77
C ALA A 18 12.20 -3.32 -1.78
N ILE A 19 12.76 -4.44 -1.32
CA ILE A 19 13.05 -5.60 -2.17
C ILE A 19 11.75 -6.18 -2.75
N THR A 20 10.71 -6.28 -1.93
CA THR A 20 9.41 -6.83 -2.34
C THR A 20 8.72 -5.93 -3.37
N ALA A 21 8.62 -4.63 -3.10
CA ALA A 21 8.06 -3.65 -4.03
C ALA A 21 8.81 -3.66 -5.36
N ASN A 22 10.16 -3.72 -5.33
CA ASN A 22 10.97 -3.81 -6.55
C ASN A 22 10.70 -5.10 -7.35
N ARG A 23 10.63 -6.27 -6.68
CA ARG A 23 10.32 -7.55 -7.34
C ARG A 23 8.95 -7.51 -8.01
N ILE A 24 7.94 -6.98 -7.33
CA ILE A 24 6.58 -6.86 -7.89
C ILE A 24 6.56 -5.86 -9.05
N ALA A 25 7.17 -4.67 -8.89
CA ALA A 25 7.29 -3.69 -9.96
C ALA A 25 7.96 -4.28 -11.22
N ARG A 26 9.05 -5.02 -11.06
CA ARG A 26 9.71 -5.73 -12.18
C ARG A 26 8.79 -6.77 -12.83
N GLY A 27 8.10 -7.58 -12.03
CA GLY A 27 7.18 -8.59 -12.53
C GLY A 27 5.98 -8.01 -13.29
N LEU A 28 5.45 -6.87 -12.84
CA LEU A 28 4.37 -6.13 -13.50
C LEU A 28 4.84 -5.48 -14.81
N ARG A 29 6.00 -4.82 -14.80
CA ARG A 29 6.59 -4.24 -16.01
C ARG A 29 6.86 -5.29 -17.09
N ALA A 30 7.38 -6.45 -16.69
CA ALA A 30 7.61 -7.57 -17.61
C ALA A 30 6.31 -8.10 -18.26
N ARG A 31 5.15 -7.80 -17.69
CA ARG A 31 3.82 -8.15 -18.22
C ARG A 31 3.14 -6.98 -18.96
N GLY A 32 3.89 -5.92 -19.27
CA GLY A 32 3.40 -4.75 -20.00
C GLY A 32 2.59 -3.75 -19.16
N VAL A 33 2.63 -3.84 -17.83
CA VAL A 33 2.00 -2.83 -16.97
C VAL A 33 2.89 -1.59 -16.91
N GLU A 34 2.32 -0.45 -17.32
CA GLU A 34 2.95 0.86 -17.15
C GLU A 34 2.83 1.25 -15.67
N LEU A 35 3.96 1.44 -14.99
CA LEU A 35 3.95 1.78 -13.57
C LEU A 35 5.10 2.68 -13.15
N GLN A 36 4.79 3.54 -12.20
CA GLN A 36 5.76 4.37 -11.49
C GLN A 36 5.72 4.04 -9.99
N VAL A 37 6.90 4.09 -9.37
CA VAL A 37 7.08 3.79 -7.94
C VAL A 37 7.43 5.08 -7.23
N TRP A 38 6.76 5.33 -6.10
CA TRP A 38 7.04 6.44 -5.20
C TRP A 38 7.56 5.91 -3.87
N ASP A 39 8.77 6.33 -3.50
CA ASP A 39 9.35 6.11 -2.19
C ASP A 39 8.89 7.20 -1.21
N CYS A 40 7.91 6.86 -0.39
CA CYS A 40 7.32 7.77 0.58
C CYS A 40 8.24 8.02 1.80
N SER A 41 9.43 7.40 1.91
CA SER A 41 10.41 7.77 2.95
C SER A 41 11.25 8.98 2.58
N VAL A 42 11.35 9.32 1.30
CA VAL A 42 12.24 10.39 0.81
C VAL A 42 11.50 11.47 0.02
N VAL A 43 10.31 11.17 -0.50
CA VAL A 43 9.46 12.15 -1.19
C VAL A 43 8.35 12.61 -0.23
N PRO A 44 8.22 13.92 0.05
CA PRO A 44 7.13 14.44 0.88
C PRO A 44 5.75 14.12 0.28
N ASP A 45 4.76 13.82 1.14
CA ASP A 45 3.38 13.49 0.73
C ASP A 45 2.83 14.47 -0.31
N ALA A 46 2.94 15.78 -0.07
CA ALA A 46 2.42 16.80 -0.98
C ALA A 46 3.06 16.77 -2.38
N GLN A 47 4.29 16.27 -2.50
CA GLN A 47 4.94 16.07 -3.79
C GLN A 47 4.46 14.76 -4.44
N VAL A 48 4.38 13.66 -3.67
CA VAL A 48 3.81 12.40 -4.16
C VAL A 48 2.38 12.62 -4.69
N GLU A 49 1.54 13.36 -3.97
CA GLU A 49 0.17 13.64 -4.38
C GLU A 49 0.12 14.35 -5.75
N ARG A 50 0.93 15.39 -5.94
CA ARG A 50 1.02 16.13 -7.21
C ARG A 50 1.51 15.26 -8.37
N GLU A 51 2.54 14.48 -8.14
CA GLU A 51 3.12 13.60 -9.16
C GLU A 51 2.16 12.48 -9.57
N VAL A 52 1.51 11.84 -8.59
CA VAL A 52 0.52 10.78 -8.85
C VAL A 52 -0.70 11.35 -9.59
N GLN A 53 -1.19 12.53 -9.20
CA GLN A 53 -2.29 13.20 -9.91
C GLN A 53 -1.93 13.51 -11.36
N THR A 54 -0.70 13.98 -11.61
CA THR A 54 -0.18 14.27 -12.95
C THR A 54 -0.02 12.99 -13.77
N TYR A 55 0.43 11.90 -13.14
CA TYR A 55 0.62 10.60 -13.79
C TYR A 55 -0.70 9.96 -14.26
N ARG A 56 -1.82 10.28 -13.58
CA ARG A 56 -3.18 9.78 -13.86
C ARG A 56 -3.21 8.24 -13.91
N PRO A 57 -2.88 7.55 -12.79
CA PRO A 57 -2.99 6.10 -12.73
C PRO A 57 -4.47 5.67 -12.81
N ALA A 58 -4.70 4.44 -13.26
CA ALA A 58 -6.00 3.77 -13.18
C ALA A 58 -6.15 2.92 -11.91
N LEU A 59 -5.06 2.75 -11.15
CA LEU A 59 -5.00 1.99 -9.89
C LEU A 59 -3.90 2.57 -9.01
N VAL A 60 -4.21 2.80 -7.74
CA VAL A 60 -3.21 3.10 -6.70
C VAL A 60 -2.93 1.82 -5.92
N HIS A 61 -1.66 1.51 -5.72
CA HIS A 61 -1.21 0.32 -5.00
C HIS A 61 -0.29 0.69 -3.84
N ALA A 62 -0.74 0.46 -2.61
CA ALA A 62 0.03 0.65 -1.39
C ALA A 62 0.77 -0.63 -0.96
N PHE A 63 2.08 -0.51 -0.71
CA PHE A 63 2.94 -1.56 -0.13
C PHE A 63 3.18 -1.39 1.38
N HIS A 64 2.19 -0.85 2.09
CA HIS A 64 2.09 -0.89 3.56
C HIS A 64 0.76 -0.27 3.98
N ALA A 65 -0.07 -0.94 4.77
CA ALA A 65 -1.36 -0.36 5.20
C ALA A 65 -1.19 0.83 6.15
N PHE A 66 -0.25 0.77 7.09
CA PHE A 66 -0.02 1.88 8.02
C PHE A 66 0.81 3.03 7.42
N ARG A 67 2.00 2.75 6.89
CA ARG A 67 2.97 3.81 6.53
C ARG A 67 2.59 4.61 5.28
N VAL A 68 2.05 3.95 4.25
CA VAL A 68 1.70 4.60 2.97
C VAL A 68 0.23 4.49 2.63
N GLY A 69 -0.50 3.61 3.33
CA GLY A 69 -1.93 3.41 3.12
C GLY A 69 -2.79 4.66 3.29
N PRO A 70 -2.57 5.53 4.30
CA PRO A 70 -3.36 6.76 4.43
C PRO A 70 -3.22 7.70 3.23
N LEU A 71 -1.99 7.89 2.74
CA LEU A 71 -1.71 8.67 1.54
C LEU A 71 -2.35 8.03 0.31
N ALA A 72 -2.16 6.72 0.13
CA ALA A 72 -2.72 5.97 -0.98
C ALA A 72 -4.26 6.00 -1.01
N LEU A 73 -4.91 5.91 0.15
CA LEU A 73 -6.37 6.01 0.28
C LEU A 73 -6.88 7.40 -0.10
N ARG A 74 -6.21 8.47 0.36
CA ARG A 74 -6.56 9.84 -0.06
C ARG A 74 -6.43 10.00 -1.57
N LEU A 75 -5.34 9.50 -2.16
CA LEU A 75 -5.10 9.57 -3.60
C LEU A 75 -6.11 8.79 -4.42
N ALA A 76 -6.41 7.55 -4.03
CA ALA A 76 -7.39 6.70 -4.68
C ALA A 76 -8.78 7.37 -4.70
N ARG A 77 -9.20 7.95 -3.56
CA ARG A 77 -10.46 8.70 -3.45
C ARG A 77 -10.46 9.97 -4.31
N ALA A 78 -9.40 10.76 -4.25
CA ALA A 78 -9.30 12.01 -5.00
C ALA A 78 -9.26 11.80 -6.53
N LEU A 79 -8.75 10.65 -6.98
CA LEU A 79 -8.68 10.27 -8.38
C LEU A 79 -9.85 9.38 -8.84
N GLU A 80 -10.72 8.97 -7.93
CA GLU A 80 -11.83 8.04 -8.18
C GLU A 80 -11.36 6.71 -8.81
N VAL A 81 -10.23 6.19 -8.33
CA VAL A 81 -9.64 4.92 -8.79
C VAL A 81 -9.57 3.89 -7.67
N PRO A 82 -9.58 2.58 -7.97
CA PRO A 82 -9.43 1.56 -6.96
C PRO A 82 -8.12 1.68 -6.18
N LEU A 83 -8.17 1.22 -4.93
CA LEU A 83 -7.00 1.06 -4.05
C LEU A 83 -6.70 -0.44 -3.88
N ALA A 84 -5.48 -0.83 -4.21
CA ALA A 84 -4.92 -2.13 -3.84
C ALA A 84 -3.93 -1.97 -2.66
N VAL A 85 -4.02 -2.81 -1.65
CA VAL A 85 -3.11 -2.82 -0.50
C VAL A 85 -2.44 -4.18 -0.39
N THR A 86 -1.12 -4.23 -0.51
CA THR A 86 -0.35 -5.42 -0.12
C THR A 86 0.05 -5.28 1.34
N ILE A 87 -0.42 -6.22 2.15
CA ILE A 87 0.00 -6.32 3.55
C ILE A 87 1.35 -7.00 3.62
N THR A 88 2.31 -6.25 4.14
CA THR A 88 3.67 -6.73 4.36
C THR A 88 3.85 -7.28 5.78
N GLY A 89 5.01 -7.88 6.06
CA GLY A 89 5.24 -8.57 7.33
C GLY A 89 5.13 -7.68 8.59
N THR A 90 5.40 -6.37 8.50
CA THR A 90 5.24 -5.46 9.64
C THR A 90 3.80 -5.02 9.88
N ASP A 91 3.04 -4.78 8.81
CA ASP A 91 1.63 -4.37 8.90
C ASP A 91 0.77 -5.38 9.67
N GLY A 92 0.82 -6.65 9.27
CA GLY A 92 -0.09 -7.65 9.81
C GLY A 92 0.35 -8.28 11.13
N ASN A 93 1.64 -8.19 11.48
CA ASN A 93 2.14 -8.78 12.72
C ASN A 93 2.27 -7.77 13.87
N HIS A 94 2.40 -6.47 13.58
CA HIS A 94 2.58 -5.44 14.59
C HIS A 94 1.54 -4.33 14.47
N ASP A 95 1.45 -3.67 13.32
CA ASP A 95 0.65 -2.44 13.20
C ASP A 95 -0.87 -2.69 13.33
N LEU A 96 -1.35 -3.87 12.95
CA LEU A 96 -2.76 -4.24 13.06
C LEU A 96 -3.24 -4.38 14.52
N PHE A 97 -2.34 -4.68 15.46
CA PHE A 97 -2.66 -4.91 16.88
C PHE A 97 -2.10 -3.83 17.80
N ASP A 98 -1.37 -2.86 17.24
CA ASP A 98 -0.88 -1.68 17.94
C ASP A 98 -2.05 -0.71 18.16
N PRO A 99 -2.42 -0.38 19.42
CA PRO A 99 -3.57 0.47 19.72
C PRO A 99 -3.55 1.84 19.02
N ASP A 100 -2.37 2.38 18.75
CA ASP A 100 -2.21 3.71 18.12
C ASP A 100 -2.32 3.63 16.59
N ARG A 101 -2.15 2.44 16.01
CA ARG A 101 -2.06 2.23 14.55
C ARG A 101 -3.23 1.45 13.98
N ALA A 102 -3.84 0.58 14.78
CA ALA A 102 -4.86 -0.36 14.36
C ALA A 102 -6.05 0.33 13.68
N GLN A 103 -6.52 1.47 14.22
CA GLN A 103 -7.62 2.23 13.60
C GLN A 103 -7.24 2.78 12.22
N THR A 104 -5.99 3.21 12.04
CA THR A 104 -5.49 3.68 10.74
C THR A 104 -5.41 2.54 9.74
N VAL A 105 -4.86 1.40 10.17
CA VAL A 105 -4.78 0.18 9.35
C VAL A 105 -6.16 -0.29 8.92
N ARG A 106 -7.11 -0.36 9.85
CA ARG A 106 -8.52 -0.71 9.59
C ARG A 106 -9.13 0.19 8.53
N ARG A 107 -9.05 1.52 8.71
CA ARG A 107 -9.62 2.49 7.75
C ARG A 107 -9.06 2.32 6.34
N VAL A 108 -7.77 2.02 6.23
CA VAL A 108 -7.12 1.77 4.94
C VAL A 108 -7.63 0.47 4.31
N LEU A 109 -7.72 -0.59 5.10
CA LEU A 109 -8.18 -1.90 4.64
C LEU A 109 -9.66 -1.88 4.20
N GLU A 110 -10.53 -1.25 4.99
CA GLU A 110 -11.96 -1.06 4.64
C GLU A 110 -12.14 -0.18 3.41
N GLY A 111 -11.22 0.76 3.18
CA GLY A 111 -11.20 1.61 1.99
C GLY A 111 -10.55 0.97 0.75
N ALA A 112 -9.94 -0.20 0.89
CA ALA A 112 -9.27 -0.88 -0.21
C ALA A 112 -10.26 -1.71 -1.04
N SER A 113 -10.16 -1.61 -2.36
CA SER A 113 -10.90 -2.48 -3.27
C SER A 113 -10.30 -3.89 -3.32
N ILE A 114 -8.99 -3.99 -3.09
CA ILE A 114 -8.25 -5.24 -3.14
C ILE A 114 -7.23 -5.26 -2.00
N VAL A 115 -7.21 -6.33 -1.22
CA VAL A 115 -6.17 -6.60 -0.23
C VAL A 115 -5.42 -7.85 -0.66
N THR A 116 -4.08 -7.77 -0.73
CA THR A 116 -3.23 -8.91 -1.07
C THR A 116 -2.28 -9.23 0.08
N VAL A 117 -1.99 -10.51 0.24
CA VAL A 117 -1.07 -11.06 1.24
C VAL A 117 -0.13 -12.05 0.57
N PHE A 118 1.04 -12.29 1.15
CA PHE A 118 2.00 -13.29 0.64
C PHE A 118 1.69 -14.71 1.11
N HIS A 119 0.86 -14.88 2.13
CA HIS A 119 0.55 -16.18 2.71
C HIS A 119 -0.84 -16.16 3.36
N ASP A 120 -1.59 -17.25 3.24
CA ASP A 120 -2.99 -17.34 3.69
C ASP A 120 -3.15 -17.16 5.21
N THR A 121 -2.14 -17.54 5.99
CA THR A 121 -2.14 -17.29 7.45
C THR A 121 -2.24 -15.81 7.79
N MET A 122 -1.76 -14.92 6.91
CA MET A 122 -1.92 -13.48 7.08
C MET A 122 -3.36 -13.04 6.81
N LEU A 123 -4.04 -13.66 5.85
CA LEU A 123 -5.45 -13.39 5.59
C LEU A 123 -6.30 -13.70 6.83
N THR A 124 -6.12 -14.88 7.44
CA THR A 124 -6.81 -15.24 8.68
C THR A 124 -6.56 -14.23 9.80
N LYS A 125 -5.31 -13.80 9.99
CA LYS A 125 -4.95 -12.78 10.99
C LYS A 125 -5.63 -11.44 10.74
N ILE A 126 -5.63 -10.96 9.50
CA ILE A 126 -6.29 -9.70 9.14
C ILE A 126 -7.79 -9.80 9.37
N SER A 127 -8.42 -10.89 8.93
CA SER A 127 -9.86 -11.10 9.12
C SER A 127 -10.24 -11.12 10.60
N SER A 128 -9.49 -11.83 11.45
CA SER A 128 -9.72 -11.82 12.90
C SER A 128 -9.48 -10.44 13.52
N GLY A 129 -8.35 -9.79 13.21
CA GLY A 129 -8.02 -8.49 13.78
C GLY A 129 -9.01 -7.38 13.40
N LEU A 130 -9.57 -7.41 12.18
CA LEU A 130 -10.61 -6.46 11.77
C LEU A 130 -11.93 -6.65 12.52
N LEU A 131 -12.27 -7.88 12.90
CA LEU A 131 -13.47 -8.18 13.69
C LEU A 131 -13.34 -7.73 15.15
N ASP A 132 -12.12 -7.78 15.70
CA ASP A 132 -11.85 -7.45 17.10
C ASP A 132 -11.72 -5.94 17.38
N LEU A 133 -11.59 -5.11 16.34
CA LEU A 133 -11.53 -3.66 16.48
C LEU A 133 -12.95 -3.08 16.63
N PRO A 134 -13.16 -2.08 17.50
CA PRO A 134 -14.42 -1.34 17.53
C PRO A 134 -14.61 -0.57 16.21
N ALA A 135 -15.86 -0.50 15.74
CA ALA A 135 -16.26 0.20 14.52
C ALA A 135 -16.14 1.73 14.67
#